data_AF-A0A8J2PLZ4-F1
#
_entry.id   AF-A0A8J2PLZ4-F1
#
_cell.length_a   1.000
_cell.length_b   1.000
_cell.length_c   1.000
_cell.angle_alpha   90.00
_cell.angle_beta   90.00
_cell.angle_gamma   90.00
#
_symmetry.space_group_name_H-M   'P 1'
#
loop_
_entity.id
_entity.type
_entity.pdbx_description
1 polymer ?
#
loop_
_entity_poly.entity_id
_entity_poly.type
_entity_poly.pdbx_seq_one_letter_code
_entity_poly.pdbx_strand_id
1 'polypeptide(L)'
;EQAKVGSGIEALKLSQLTPDQAGNYTCSVTNALGTDSIFYAVKIQVPPQAPILQVAQVYYDSLRLSWTLENDGGSRVKGDFLHPI
;
A
#
# COMPACT_ATOMS: atom_id res chain seq x y z
N GLU A 1 -11.48 -17.22 8.65
CA GLU A 1 -10.72 -17.53 9.88
C GLU A 1 -11.42 -16.84 11.06
N GLN A 2 -11.50 -17.48 12.22
CA GLN A 2 -12.63 -17.39 13.17
C GLN A 2 -12.83 -16.02 13.84
N ALA A 3 -14.10 -15.55 13.89
CA ALA A 3 -14.53 -14.47 14.77
C ALA A 3 -14.73 -15.01 16.19
N LYS A 4 -14.01 -14.44 17.16
CA LYS A 4 -14.15 -14.75 18.58
C LYS A 4 -14.99 -13.63 19.19
N VAL A 5 -16.05 -13.96 19.95
CA VAL A 5 -16.84 -12.95 20.68
C VAL A 5 -16.12 -12.66 22.00
N GLY A 6 -15.43 -11.53 22.05
CA GLY A 6 -14.70 -11.06 23.23
C GLY A 6 -15.51 -10.06 24.05
N SER A 7 -15.52 -10.30 25.36
CA SER A 7 -15.97 -9.33 26.36
C SER A 7 -14.84 -8.31 26.58
N GLY A 8 -14.71 -7.32 25.68
CA GLY A 8 -13.65 -6.31 25.71
C GLY A 8 -13.55 -5.48 24.41
N ILE A 9 -12.56 -4.59 24.31
CA ILE A 9 -12.22 -3.93 23.03
C ILE A 9 -11.62 -4.99 22.11
N GLU A 10 -12.27 -5.25 20.98
CA GLU A 10 -11.75 -6.14 19.95
C GLU A 10 -11.01 -5.36 18.87
N ALA A 11 -9.86 -5.88 18.44
CA ALA A 11 -9.05 -5.27 17.40
C ALA A 11 -8.62 -6.32 16.37
N LEU A 12 -8.85 -6.02 15.09
CA LEU A 12 -8.31 -6.80 13.98
C LEU A 12 -6.86 -6.38 13.72
N LYS A 13 -5.93 -7.33 13.78
CA LYS A 13 -4.52 -7.12 13.43
C LYS A 13 -4.17 -7.92 12.17
N LEU A 14 -3.83 -7.22 11.11
CA LEU A 14 -3.30 -7.80 9.89
C LEU A 14 -1.77 -7.76 9.93
N SER A 15 -1.12 -8.87 9.60
CA SER A 15 0.34 -9.01 9.54
C SER A 15 0.76 -9.62 8.22
N GLN A 16 1.96 -9.28 7.73
CA GLN A 16 2.47 -9.71 6.42
C GLN A 16 1.49 -9.31 5.30
N LEU A 17 1.27 -8.00 5.16
CA LEU A 17 0.26 -7.46 4.26
C LEU A 17 0.52 -7.84 2.81
N THR A 18 -0.50 -8.34 2.12
CA THR A 18 -0.48 -8.56 0.66
C THR A 18 -1.48 -7.63 -0.04
N PRO A 19 -1.28 -7.28 -1.33
CA PRO A 19 -2.22 -6.44 -2.07
C PRO A 19 -3.66 -6.98 -2.07
N ASP A 20 -3.82 -8.30 -2.07
CA ASP A 20 -5.12 -8.98 -2.07
C ASP A 20 -5.92 -8.77 -0.77
N GLN A 21 -5.27 -8.29 0.29
CA GLN A 21 -5.94 -7.93 1.55
C GLN A 21 -6.50 -6.50 1.53
N ALA A 22 -6.32 -5.74 0.45
CA ALA A 22 -6.98 -4.45 0.29
C ALA A 22 -8.50 -4.63 0.10
N GLY A 23 -9.30 -3.76 0.70
CA GLY A 23 -10.75 -3.85 0.60
C GLY A 23 -11.50 -3.18 1.74
N ASN A 24 -12.81 -3.39 1.78
CA ASN A 24 -13.67 -2.87 2.84
C ASN A 24 -13.77 -3.87 3.98
N TYR A 25 -13.36 -3.45 5.17
CA TYR A 25 -13.45 -4.22 6.39
C TYR A 25 -14.60 -3.68 7.23
N THR A 26 -15.52 -4.55 7.62
CA THR A 26 -16.68 -4.19 8.44
C THR A 26 -16.49 -4.68 9.86
N CYS A 27 -16.59 -3.76 10.81
CA CYS A 27 -16.73 -4.08 12.22
C CYS A 27 -18.23 -4.14 12.54
N SER A 28 -18.70 -5.25 13.09
CA SER A 28 -20.10 -5.47 13.43
C SER A 28 -20.21 -5.95 14.87
N VAL A 29 -21.10 -5.32 15.65
CA VAL A 29 -21.34 -5.68 17.05
C VAL A 29 -22.83 -6.02 17.20
N THR A 30 -23.11 -7.20 17.72
CA THR A 30 -24.48 -7.69 17.92
C THR A 30 -24.75 -7.95 19.41
N ASN A 31 -25.90 -7.47 19.88
CA ASN A 31 -26.45 -7.81 21.19
C ASN A 31 -27.88 -8.36 21.04
N ALA A 32 -28.55 -8.68 22.16
CA ALA A 32 -29.90 -9.23 22.14
C ALA A 32 -30.98 -8.31 21.54
N LEU A 33 -30.69 -7.00 21.40
CA LEU A 33 -31.62 -5.98 20.90
C LEU A 33 -31.35 -5.59 19.43
N GLY A 34 -30.18 -5.92 18.88
CA GLY A 34 -29.85 -5.59 17.49
C GLY A 34 -28.36 -5.66 17.16
N THR A 35 -28.03 -5.17 15.97
CA THR A 35 -26.67 -5.13 15.42
C THR A 35 -26.34 -3.72 14.96
N ASP A 36 -25.16 -3.23 15.32
CA ASP A 36 -24.56 -2.01 14.77
C ASP A 36 -23.33 -2.36 13.93
N SER A 37 -23.03 -1.59 12.88
CA SER A 37 -21.92 -1.88 11.98
C SER A 37 -21.32 -0.64 11.32
N ILE A 38 -19.99 -0.64 11.20
CA ILE A 38 -19.22 0.41 10.52
C ILE A 38 -18.21 -0.24 9.56
N PHE A 39 -17.95 0.40 8.43
CA PHE A 39 -16.97 -0.07 7.44
C PHE A 39 -15.77 0.87 7.33
N TYR A 40 -14.62 0.28 7.03
CA TYR A 40 -13.36 0.98 6.76
C TYR A 40 -12.77 0.51 5.43
N ALA A 41 -12.43 1.45 4.56
CA ALA A 41 -11.73 1.15 3.31
C ALA A 41 -10.21 1.06 3.59
N VAL A 42 -9.68 -0.16 3.56
CA VAL A 42 -8.26 -0.44 3.77
C VAL A 42 -7.54 -0.43 2.43
N LYS A 43 -6.54 0.44 2.30
CA LYS A 43 -5.61 0.47 1.16
C LYS A 43 -4.26 -0.06 1.60
N ILE A 44 -3.76 -1.08 0.91
CA ILE A 44 -2.42 -1.60 1.12
C ILE A 44 -1.47 -0.88 0.19
N GLN A 45 -0.41 -0.29 0.75
CA GLN A 45 0.67 0.33 -0.02
C GLN A 45 1.79 -0.68 -0.20
N VAL A 46 2.30 -0.74 -1.42
CA VAL A 46 3.52 -1.51 -1.75
C VAL A 46 4.64 -0.53 -2.11
N PRO A 47 5.91 -0.95 -2.04
CA PRO A 47 6.99 -0.16 -2.59
C PRO A 47 6.69 0.17 -4.08
N PRO A 48 7.01 1.39 -4.54
CA PRO A 48 6.90 1.72 -5.95
C PRO A 48 7.81 0.78 -6.77
N GLN A 49 7.43 0.54 -8.01
CA GLN A 49 8.25 -0.26 -8.92
C GLN A 49 9.57 0.47 -9.21
N ALA A 50 10.63 -0.29 -9.50
CA ALA A 50 11.87 0.31 -9.96
C ALA A 50 11.61 1.17 -11.22
N PRO A 51 12.09 2.42 -11.25
CA PRO A 51 11.90 3.28 -12.41
C PRO A 51 12.69 2.75 -13.61
N ILE A 52 12.14 2.94 -14.80
CA ILE A 52 12.78 2.55 -16.05
C ILE A 52 13.74 3.67 -16.45
N LEU A 53 15.05 3.40 -16.38
CA LEU A 53 16.08 4.36 -16.74
C LEU A 53 16.32 4.36 -18.25
N GLN A 54 16.36 5.57 -18.83
CA GLN A 54 16.63 5.79 -20.24
C GLN A 54 17.69 6.89 -20.41
N VAL A 55 18.58 6.71 -21.38
CA VAL A 55 19.51 7.77 -21.79
C VAL A 55 18.79 8.68 -22.76
N ALA A 56 18.48 9.90 -22.31
CA ALA A 56 17.84 10.90 -23.15
C ALA A 56 18.84 11.52 -24.12
N GLN A 57 20.06 11.85 -23.65
CA GLN A 57 21.11 12.49 -24.46
C GLN A 57 22.51 12.07 -24.00
N VAL A 58 23.43 12.00 -24.96
CA VAL A 58 24.85 11.68 -24.74
C VAL A 58 25.69 12.89 -25.17
N TYR A 59 26.57 13.33 -24.28
CA TYR A 59 27.59 14.34 -24.56
C TYR A 59 28.99 13.73 -24.36
N TYR A 60 30.04 14.51 -24.65
CA TYR A 60 31.42 14.01 -24.59
C TYR A 60 31.91 13.73 -23.15
N ASP A 61 31.33 14.40 -22.15
CA ASP A 61 31.70 14.33 -20.74
C ASP A 61 30.53 14.01 -19.80
N SER A 62 29.31 13.88 -20.35
CA SER A 62 28.10 13.83 -19.55
C SER A 62 26.97 13.07 -20.25
N LEU A 63 26.07 12.53 -19.43
CA LEU A 63 24.86 11.85 -19.89
C LEU A 63 23.65 12.55 -19.30
N ARG A 64 22.63 12.80 -20.13
CA ARG A 64 21.31 13.19 -19.64
C ARG A 64 20.44 11.96 -19.52
N LEU A 65 20.02 11.68 -18.30
CA LEU A 65 19.15 10.56 -17.98
C LEU A 65 17.70 11.04 -17.83
N SER A 66 16.76 10.19 -18.22
CA SER A 66 15.34 10.33 -17.93
C SER A 66 14.80 9.01 -17.42
N TRP A 67 13.88 9.04 -16.47
CA TRP A 67 13.25 7.83 -15.96
C TRP A 67 11.75 7.98 -15.84
N THR A 68 11.05 6.86 -16.01
CA THR A 68 9.60 6.78 -15.88
C THR A 68 9.23 5.76 -14.81
N LEU A 69 8.14 6.04 -14.09
CA LEU A 69 7.59 5.15 -13.08
C LEU A 69 6.29 4.55 -13.60
N GLU A 70 6.20 3.22 -13.65
CA GLU A 70 4.98 2.54 -14.11
C GLU A 70 3.93 2.41 -12.99
N ASN A 71 4.36 2.21 -11.74
CA ASN A 71 3.48 2.04 -10.59
C ASN A 71 4.08 2.65 -9.32
N ASP A 72 3.32 3.52 -8.66
CA ASP A 72 3.70 4.22 -7.43
C ASP A 72 3.42 3.44 -6.14
N GLY A 73 2.84 2.24 -6.27
CA GLY A 73 2.52 1.36 -5.15
C GLY A 73 1.36 1.86 -4.29
N GLY A 74 0.50 2.73 -4.83
CA GLY A 74 -0.70 3.23 -4.16
C GLY A 74 -0.49 4.51 -3.35
N SER A 75 0.66 5.17 -3.52
CA SER A 75 0.93 6.48 -2.93
C SER A 75 1.97 7.28 -3.72
N ARG A 76 1.89 8.60 -3.65
CA ARG A 76 2.85 9.48 -4.34
C ARG A 76 4.29 9.18 -3.91
N VAL A 77 5.16 8.92 -4.88
CA VAL A 77 6.61 8.76 -4.68
C VAL A 77 7.21 10.04 -4.12
N LYS A 78 8.05 9.89 -3.09
CA LYS A 78 8.64 11.00 -2.33
C LYS A 78 9.96 11.51 -2.92
N GLY A 79 10.67 10.68 -3.69
CA GLY A 79 11.93 11.04 -4.34
C GLY A 79 12.64 9.83 -4.94
N ASP A 80 13.67 10.11 -5.75
CA ASP A 80 14.43 9.12 -6.50
C ASP A 80 15.93 9.20 -6.12
N PHE A 81 16.65 8.08 -6.23
CA PHE A 81 18.09 8.02 -5.98
C PHE A 81 18.79 7.22 -7.10
N LEU A 82 19.83 7.80 -7.68
CA LEU A 82 20.70 7.12 -8.64
C LEU A 82 21.96 6.67 -7.92
N HIS A 83 22.17 5.36 -7.83
CA HIS A 83 23.39 4.80 -7.26
C HIS A 83 24.53 4.87 -8.29
N PRO A 84 25.64 5.57 -8.00
CA PRO A 84 26.86 5.41 -8.79
C PRO A 84 27.42 4.01 -8.57
N ILE A 85 27.84 3.37 -9.66
CA ILE A 85 28.51 2.06 -9.68
C ILE A 85 29.96 2.24 -9.23
#